data_AF-A0A967VZL9-F1
#
_entry.id   AF-A0A967VZL9-F1
#
_cell.length_a   1.000
_cell.length_b   1.000
_cell.length_c   1.000
_cell.angle_alpha   90.00
_cell.angle_beta   90.00
_cell.angle_gamma   90.00
#
_symmetry.space_group_name_H-M   'P 1'
#
loop_
_entity.id
_entity.type
_entity.pdbx_description
1 polymer ?
#
loop_
_entity_poly.entity_id
_entity_poly.type
_entity_poly.pdbx_seq_one_letter_code
_entity_poly.pdbx_strand_id
1 'polypeptide(L)'
;TFTYKNFSFGIDFYYNYGNYIVDNYARFFTDGSFPTRGKYAFMMNRWQKKGDITNVPKYIYGDSRNGASGSDRIIYKGDYIRLRNVQLGYRLT
;
A
#
# COMPACT_ATOMS: atom_id res chain seq x y z
N THR A 1 -19.14 -21.05 10.24
CA THR A 1 -20.56 -20.97 9.82
C THR A 1 -21.43 -21.20 11.04
N PHE A 2 -22.48 -20.41 11.21
CA PHE A 2 -23.43 -20.48 12.31
C PHE A 2 -24.82 -20.79 11.76
N THR A 3 -25.57 -21.67 12.41
CA THR A 3 -26.93 -22.01 12.00
C THR A 3 -27.87 -21.85 13.20
N TYR A 4 -28.99 -21.18 13.00
CA TYR A 4 -30.03 -21.01 14.01
C TYR A 4 -31.42 -21.09 13.37
N LYS A 5 -32.22 -22.07 13.80
CA LYS A 5 -33.49 -22.43 13.16
C LYS A 5 -33.29 -22.65 11.66
N ASN A 6 -34.03 -21.90 10.85
CA ASN A 6 -33.97 -21.94 9.40
C ASN A 6 -32.90 -20.99 8.83
N PHE A 7 -32.18 -20.22 9.65
CA PHE A 7 -31.14 -19.31 9.19
C PHE A 7 -29.75 -19.94 9.24
N SER A 8 -28.93 -19.68 8.22
CA SER A 8 -27.51 -19.97 8.20
C SER A 8 -26.72 -18.70 7.91
N PHE A 9 -25.57 -18.54 8.57
CA PHE A 9 -24.71 -17.38 8.41
C PHE A 9 -23.24 -17.80 8.37
N GLY A 10 -22.50 -17.35 7.36
CA GLY A 10 -21.08 -17.63 7.17
C GLY A 10 -20.30 -16.34 6.97
N ILE A 11 -19.12 -16.27 7.58
CA ILE A 11 -18.14 -15.22 7.32
C ILE A 11 -16.79 -15.91 7.11
N ASP A 12 -16.12 -15.59 6.01
CA ASP A 12 -14.80 -16.12 5.68
C ASP A 12 -13.77 -14.98 5.64
N PHE A 13 -12.78 -15.03 6.52
CA PHE A 13 -11.62 -14.15 6.48
C PHE A 13 -10.40 -14.87 5.93
N TYR A 14 -9.50 -14.12 5.32
CA TYR A 14 -8.17 -14.57 4.95
C TYR A 14 -7.15 -13.56 5.43
N TYR A 15 -6.04 -14.05 5.98
CA TYR A 15 -4.95 -13.21 6.44
C TYR A 15 -3.63 -13.63 5.78
N ASN A 16 -2.75 -12.66 5.63
CA ASN A 16 -1.36 -12.87 5.25
C ASN A 16 -0.50 -11.95 6.12
N TYR A 17 0.57 -12.51 6.70
CA TYR A 17 1.40 -11.81 7.67
C TYR A 17 2.87 -12.22 7.53
N GLY A 18 3.78 -11.29 7.76
CA GLY A 18 5.24 -11.49 7.72
C GLY A 18 5.86 -11.30 6.34
N ASN A 19 5.10 -10.81 5.34
CA ASN A 19 5.58 -10.63 3.98
C ASN A 19 5.90 -9.16 3.65
N TYR A 20 6.77 -8.99 2.68
CA TYR A 20 7.13 -7.70 2.11
C TYR A 20 6.81 -7.67 0.62
N ILE A 21 6.37 -6.51 0.12
CA ILE A 21 6.00 -6.29 -1.28
C ILE A 21 6.87 -5.15 -1.80
N VAL A 22 7.35 -5.30 -3.04
CA VAL A 22 8.16 -4.27 -3.72
C VAL A 22 7.28 -3.52 -4.72
N ASP A 23 7.26 -2.19 -4.62
CA ASP A 23 6.68 -1.33 -5.65
C ASP A 23 7.70 -1.02 -6.74
N ASN A 24 7.71 -1.85 -7.79
CA ASN A 24 8.58 -1.66 -8.95
C ASN A 24 8.29 -0.37 -9.73
N TYR A 25 7.10 0.23 -9.55
CA TYR A 25 6.73 1.47 -10.23
C TYR A 25 7.10 2.73 -9.45
N ALA A 26 7.46 2.60 -8.17
CA ALA A 26 7.83 3.74 -7.33
C ALA A 26 8.92 4.63 -7.95
N ARG A 27 9.88 4.06 -8.68
CA ARG A 27 10.95 4.81 -9.39
C ARG A 27 10.43 5.83 -10.42
N PHE A 28 9.19 5.71 -10.87
CA PHE A 28 8.60 6.67 -11.83
C PHE A 28 7.85 7.81 -11.14
N PHE A 29 7.49 7.61 -9.87
CA PHE A 29 6.52 8.44 -9.14
C PHE A 29 7.05 8.99 -7.81
N THR A 30 8.29 8.67 -7.42
CA THR A 30 8.87 8.99 -6.10
C THR A 30 10.17 9.82 -6.14
N ASP A 31 10.61 10.24 -7.32
CA ASP A 31 11.79 11.07 -7.51
C ASP A 31 11.63 11.97 -8.75
N GLY A 32 12.69 12.69 -9.13
CA GLY A 32 12.67 13.62 -10.26
C GLY A 32 13.25 13.11 -11.57
N SER A 33 13.46 11.80 -11.72
CA SER A 33 13.94 11.18 -12.97
C SER A 33 12.95 11.36 -14.12
N PHE A 34 11.65 11.35 -13.79
CA PHE A 34 10.54 11.50 -14.73
C PHE A 34 9.69 12.72 -14.36
N PRO A 35 10.18 13.95 -14.58
CA PRO A 35 9.58 15.16 -14.02
C PRO A 35 8.20 15.51 -14.59
N THR A 36 7.89 15.05 -15.80
CA THR A 36 6.58 15.28 -16.46
C THR A 36 5.48 14.36 -15.98
N ARG A 37 5.82 13.27 -15.26
CA ARG A 37 4.83 12.35 -14.70
C ARG A 37 4.27 12.93 -13.41
N GLY A 38 3.01 12.59 -13.12
CA GLY A 38 2.47 12.72 -11.76
C GLY A 38 3.38 12.05 -10.72
N LYS A 39 3.18 12.39 -9.46
CA LYS A 39 3.94 11.82 -8.33
C LYS A 39 2.95 11.26 -7.33
N TYR A 40 3.38 10.30 -6.51
CA TYR A 40 2.53 9.81 -5.43
C TYR A 40 2.21 10.96 -4.45
N ALA A 41 1.00 10.96 -3.90
CA ALA A 41 0.50 12.05 -3.07
C ALA A 41 1.41 12.34 -1.86
N PHE A 42 2.06 11.32 -1.29
CA PHE A 42 2.99 11.49 -0.17
C PHE A 42 4.20 12.38 -0.50
N MET A 43 4.52 12.61 -1.78
CA MET A 43 5.60 13.52 -2.21
C MET A 43 5.32 14.99 -1.88
N MET A 44 4.08 15.32 -1.50
CA MET A 44 3.74 16.62 -0.90
C MET A 44 4.45 16.83 0.44
N ASN A 45 4.74 15.75 1.18
CA ASN A 45 5.44 15.77 2.47
C ASN A 45 6.96 15.63 2.34
N ARG A 46 7.52 15.82 1.13
CA ARG A 46 8.97 15.76 0.90
C ARG A 46 9.71 16.80 1.73
N TRP A 47 10.96 16.50 2.05
CA TRP A 47 11.88 17.46 2.65
C TRP A 47 12.11 18.66 1.72
N GLN A 48 11.98 19.89 2.24
CA GLN A 48 12.18 21.12 1.47
C GLN A 48 13.19 22.06 2.12
N LYS A 49 13.17 22.18 3.45
CA LYS A 49 14.01 23.12 4.21
C LYS A 49 14.50 22.53 5.53
N LYS A 50 15.52 23.17 6.10
CA LYS A 50 16.04 22.82 7.43
C LYS A 50 14.93 22.94 8.48
N GLY A 51 14.79 21.89 9.29
CA GLY A 51 13.72 21.78 10.30
C GLY A 51 12.55 20.89 9.88
N ASP A 52 12.44 20.53 8.61
CA ASP A 52 11.42 19.56 8.17
C ASP A 52 11.73 18.16 8.74
N ILE A 53 10.75 17.58 9.44
CA ILE A 53 10.82 16.20 9.95
C ILE A 53 9.95 15.33 9.06
N THR A 54 10.58 14.56 8.17
CA THR A 54 9.89 13.68 7.21
C THR A 54 10.80 12.54 6.77
N ASN A 55 10.20 11.41 6.42
CA ASN A 55 10.87 10.27 5.79
C ASN A 55 10.84 10.35 4.26
N VAL A 56 10.18 11.35 3.68
CA VAL A 56 10.11 11.54 2.22
C VAL A 56 11.27 12.43 1.78
N PRO A 57 12.21 11.91 0.95
CA PRO A 57 13.42 12.62 0.60
C PRO A 57 13.13 13.84 -0.29
N LYS A 58 14.11 14.76 -0.34
CA LYS A 58 14.04 15.93 -1.20
C LYS A 58 13.86 15.52 -2.67
N TYR A 59 12.92 16.16 -3.34
CA TYR A 59 12.78 16.03 -4.79
C TYR A 59 13.91 16.79 -5.51
N ILE A 60 14.62 16.11 -6.40
CA ILE A 60 15.68 16.67 -7.23
C ILE A 60 15.31 16.47 -8.69
N TYR A 61 15.10 17.56 -9.42
CA TYR A 61 14.81 17.51 -10.86
C TYR A 61 15.96 16.84 -11.62
N GLY A 62 15.64 15.88 -12.49
CA GLY A 62 16.63 15.10 -13.26
C GLY A 62 17.35 14.02 -12.46
N ASP A 63 17.02 13.85 -11.18
CA ASP A 63 17.57 12.83 -10.27
C ASP A 63 19.10 12.70 -10.26
N SER A 64 19.82 13.82 -10.14
CA SER A 64 21.29 13.84 -10.13
C SER A 64 21.96 13.11 -8.94
N ARG A 65 21.18 12.51 -8.03
CA ARG A 65 21.65 11.76 -6.87
C ARG A 65 21.18 10.30 -6.84
N ASN A 66 20.68 9.78 -7.96
CA ASN A 66 20.20 8.39 -8.07
C ASN A 66 19.14 8.03 -7.03
N GLY A 67 18.24 8.96 -6.72
CA GLY A 67 17.11 8.73 -5.83
C GLY A 67 16.18 7.62 -6.31
N ALA A 68 16.20 7.27 -7.60
CA ALA A 68 15.48 6.15 -8.21
C ALA A 68 16.15 4.77 -8.03
N SER A 69 17.34 4.69 -7.43
CA SER A 69 18.05 3.41 -7.26
C SER A 69 17.33 2.45 -6.31
N GLY A 70 17.58 1.15 -6.46
CA GLY A 70 17.04 0.12 -5.57
C GLY A 70 17.36 0.39 -4.10
N SER A 71 16.32 0.47 -3.26
CA SER A 71 16.40 0.74 -1.83
C SER A 71 15.20 0.10 -1.13
N ASP A 72 15.33 -0.12 0.18
CA ASP A 72 14.23 -0.46 1.08
C ASP A 72 13.06 0.54 1.05
N ARG A 73 13.23 1.77 0.57
CA ARG A 73 12.17 2.79 0.44
C ARG A 73 11.00 2.36 -0.47
N ILE A 74 11.24 1.41 -1.37
CA ILE A 74 10.20 0.85 -2.26
C ILE A 74 9.65 -0.49 -1.75
N ILE A 75 10.08 -0.92 -0.56
CA ILE A 75 9.63 -2.14 0.10
C ILE A 75 8.60 -1.78 1.15
N TYR A 76 7.43 -2.39 1.07
CA TYR A 76 6.30 -2.15 1.97
C TYR A 76 5.92 -3.45 2.68
N LYS A 77 5.45 -3.33 3.93
CA LYS A 77 4.82 -4.47 4.60
C LYS A 77 3.55 -4.85 3.85
N GLY A 78 3.44 -6.12 3.50
CA GLY A 78 2.29 -6.67 2.79
C GLY A 78 1.27 -7.33 3.71
N ASP A 79 1.33 -7.08 5.01
CA ASP A 79 0.46 -7.69 6.01
C ASP A 79 -0.99 -7.22 5.80
N TYR A 80 -1.93 -8.15 5.71
CA TYR A 80 -3.35 -7.82 5.64
C TYR A 80 -4.25 -8.91 6.22
N ILE A 81 -5.43 -8.50 6.64
CA ILE A 81 -6.59 -9.35 6.80
C ILE A 81 -7.67 -8.84 5.86
N ARG A 82 -8.36 -9.74 5.17
CA ARG A 82 -9.48 -9.39 4.29
C ARG A 82 -10.66 -10.29 4.56
N LEU A 83 -11.85 -9.70 4.49
CA LEU A 83 -13.10 -10.41 4.38
C LEU A 83 -13.22 -10.94 2.94
N ARG A 84 -13.25 -12.28 2.78
CA ARG A 84 -13.40 -12.92 1.47
C ARG A 84 -14.85 -13.12 1.08
N ASN A 85 -15.69 -13.48 2.05
CA ASN A 85 -17.08 -13.82 1.79
C ASN A 85 -17.94 -13.59 3.04
N VAL A 86 -19.18 -13.17 2.81
CA VAL A 86 -20.26 -13.16 3.81
C VAL A 86 -21.45 -13.81 3.14
N GLN A 87 -22.03 -14.79 3.81
CA GLN A 87 -23.18 -15.51 3.31
C GLN A 87 -24.27 -15.56 4.37
N LEU A 88 -25.49 -15.21 3.99
CA LEU A 88 -26.70 -15.41 4.78
C LEU A 88 -27.64 -16.30 3.98
N GLY A 89 -28.14 -17.37 4.59
CA GLY A 89 -29.09 -18.30 4.00
C GLY A 89 -30.32 -18.47 4.88
N TYR A 90 -31.44 -18.81 4.25
CA TYR A 90 -32.68 -19.20 4.93
C TYR A 90 -33.27 -20.44 4.28
N ARG A 91 -33.65 -21.43 5.08
CA ARG A 91 -34.27 -22.68 4.65
C ARG A 91 -35.79 -22.54 4.70
N LEU A 92 -36.47 -22.78 3.58
CA LEU A 92 -37.93 -22.67 3.47
C LEU A 92 -38.70 -23.91 3.95
N THR A 93 -37.98 -24.97 4.36
CA THR A 93 -38.55 -26.23 4.86
C THR A 93 -38.88 -26.16 6.34
#